data_AF-A0A6D0L2V4-F1
#
_entry.id   AF-A0A6D0L2V4-F1
#
_cell.length_a   1.000
_cell.length_b   1.000
_cell.length_c   1.000
_cell.angle_alpha   90.00
_cell.angle_beta   90.00
_cell.angle_gamma   90.00
#
_symmetry.space_group_name_H-M   'P 1'
#
loop_
_entity.id
_entity.type
_entity.pdbx_description
1 polymer ?
#
loop_
_entity_poly.entity_id
_entity_poly.type
_entity_poly.pdbx_seq_one_letter_code
_entity_poly.pdbx_strand_id
1 'polypeptide(L)'
;MTDNTQGAAGLELYEVYNNGYPTAYGNIIHLKGMTAVGEGELLIGWSGTSGAHAPAFIRSRRDTTDANWSPWAQLYTSAHPPAEFYPVGAPIPWPSDTVPSGYALMQGQTFDKSA
;
A
#
# COMPACT_ATOMS: atom_id res chain seq x y z
N MET A 1 10.12 13.63 3.29
CA MET A 1 11.51 14.00 2.94
C MET A 1 11.83 13.47 1.54
N THR A 2 12.25 14.32 0.60
CA THR A 2 12.56 13.99 -0.81
C THR A 2 14.07 13.90 -1.07
N ASP A 3 14.87 13.80 -0.01
CA ASP A 3 16.32 13.71 -0.15
C ASP A 3 16.70 12.31 -0.67
N ASN A 4 17.45 12.29 -1.77
CA ASN A 4 18.01 11.08 -2.38
C ASN A 4 19.45 10.83 -1.91
N THR A 5 19.89 11.47 -0.82
CA THR A 5 21.15 11.12 -0.16
C THR A 5 21.08 9.67 0.33
N GLN A 6 22.14 8.91 0.04
CA GLN A 6 22.26 7.51 0.43
C GLN A 6 22.64 7.38 1.91
N GLY A 7 22.13 6.34 2.58
CA GLY A 7 22.61 5.94 3.90
C GLY A 7 24.01 5.32 3.87
N ALA A 8 24.54 4.98 5.04
CA ALA A 8 25.76 4.21 5.20
C ALA A 8 25.51 2.72 4.92
N ALA A 9 26.55 1.98 4.51
CA ALA A 9 26.43 0.54 4.31
C ALA A 9 26.12 -0.18 5.64
N GLY A 10 25.16 -1.11 5.62
CA GLY A 10 24.76 -1.88 6.80
C GLY A 10 23.36 -1.54 7.31
N LEU A 11 23.20 -1.52 8.63
CA LEU A 11 21.95 -1.28 9.33
C LEU A 11 22.01 0.09 10.04
N GLU A 12 21.02 0.92 9.78
CA GLU A 12 20.81 2.19 10.48
C GLU A 12 19.39 2.25 11.04
N LEU A 13 19.22 2.92 12.18
CA LEU A 13 17.95 3.09 12.86
C LEU A 13 17.65 4.57 13.01
N TYR A 14 16.44 4.98 12.61
CA TYR A 14 16.02 6.37 12.69
C TYR A 14 14.70 6.52 13.44
N GLU A 15 14.56 7.66 14.12
CA GLU A 15 13.31 8.05 14.76
C GLU A 15 12.36 8.72 13.77
N VAL A 16 11.07 8.37 13.87
CA VAL A 16 9.99 9.09 13.21
C VAL A 16 9.18 9.80 14.28
N TYR A 17 9.24 11.13 14.26
CA TYR A 17 8.53 11.99 15.21
C TYR A 17 8.20 13.34 14.56
N ASN A 18 6.98 13.46 14.03
CA ASN A 18 6.45 14.67 13.39
C ASN A 18 7.39 15.31 12.35
N ASN A 19 8.15 14.49 11.63
CA ASN A 19 9.22 14.88 10.70
C ASN A 19 8.87 14.57 9.22
N GLY A 20 7.57 14.42 8.90
CA GLY A 20 7.09 14.33 7.53
C GLY A 20 7.31 12.99 6.83
N TYR A 21 7.46 11.91 7.61
CA TYR A 21 7.28 10.54 7.12
C TYR A 21 5.79 10.18 7.00
N PRO A 22 5.45 9.04 6.36
CA PRO A 22 4.04 8.64 6.16
C PRO A 22 3.19 8.51 7.43
N THR A 23 3.81 8.30 8.59
CA THR A 23 3.15 8.35 9.91
C THR A 23 3.84 9.40 10.77
N ALA A 24 3.09 9.98 11.71
CA ALA A 24 3.59 10.96 12.66
C ALA A 24 4.65 10.37 13.60
N TYR A 25 4.54 9.09 13.93
CA TYR A 25 5.32 8.44 14.97
C TYR A 25 5.76 7.05 14.57
N GLY A 26 6.99 6.67 14.88
CA GLY A 26 7.54 5.37 14.52
C GLY A 26 9.04 5.28 14.62
N ASN A 27 9.58 4.22 14.02
CA ASN A 27 11.01 4.04 13.79
C ASN A 27 11.22 3.50 12.37
N ILE A 28 12.38 3.78 11.79
CA ILE A 28 12.81 3.23 10.51
C ILE A 28 13.98 2.28 10.73
N ILE A 29 13.91 1.12 10.08
CA ILE A 29 15.03 0.23 9.84
C ILE A 29 15.50 0.50 8.42
N HIS A 30 16.71 1.04 8.28
CA HIS A 30 17.36 1.29 6.99
C HIS A 30 18.44 0.25 6.75
N LEU A 31 18.44 -0.33 5.54
CA LEU A 31 19.39 -1.34 5.12
C LEU A 31 20.05 -0.94 3.82
N LYS A 32 21.38 -1.01 3.77
CA LYS A 32 22.17 -0.76 2.56
C LYS A 32 23.20 -1.86 2.33
N GLY A 33 23.28 -2.33 1.09
CA GLY A 33 24.30 -3.31 0.69
C GLY A 33 25.72 -2.71 0.67
N MET A 34 26.72 -3.54 0.99
CA MET A 34 28.12 -3.13 1.06
C MET A 34 28.79 -2.95 -0.32
N THR A 35 28.48 -3.85 -1.26
CA THR A 35 29.07 -3.86 -2.62
C THR A 35 28.08 -3.38 -3.66
N ALA A 36 26.88 -3.97 -3.69
CA ALA A 36 25.75 -3.45 -4.43
C ALA A 36 25.02 -2.45 -3.54
N VAL A 37 25.14 -1.16 -3.84
CA VAL A 37 24.71 -0.04 -2.99
C VAL A 37 23.19 0.21 -2.96
N GLY A 38 22.40 -0.84 -3.19
CA GLY A 38 20.94 -0.80 -3.09
C GLY A 38 20.48 -0.64 -1.65
N GLU A 39 19.32 -0.01 -1.48
CA GLU A 39 18.79 0.36 -0.17
C GLU A 39 17.33 -0.08 0.00
N GLY A 40 16.95 -0.35 1.24
CA GLY A 40 15.58 -0.66 1.64
C GLY A 40 15.27 -0.08 3.00
N GLU A 41 14.04 0.40 3.17
CA GLU A 41 13.57 0.91 4.45
C GLU A 41 12.24 0.30 4.85
N LEU A 42 12.15 -0.09 6.12
CA LEU A 42 10.90 -0.47 6.79
C LEU A 42 10.60 0.56 7.88
N LEU A 43 9.47 1.25 7.74
CA LEU A 43 8.93 2.14 8.75
C LEU A 43 7.90 1.38 9.58
N ILE A 44 8.13 1.26 10.88
CA ILE A 44 7.20 0.69 11.85
C ILE A 44 6.58 1.83 12.67
N GLY A 45 5.31 2.13 12.41
CA GLY A 45 4.59 3.15 13.16
C GLY A 45 4.19 2.69 14.56
N TRP A 46 4.07 3.64 15.48
CA TRP A 46 3.38 3.43 16.76
C TRP A 46 2.31 4.51 16.94
N SER A 47 1.24 4.19 17.66
CA SER A 47 0.10 5.10 17.84
C SER A 47 0.37 6.09 18.96
N GLY A 48 -0.04 7.35 18.78
CA GLY A 48 -0.09 8.33 19.87
C GLY A 48 -1.18 8.02 20.91
N THR A 49 -2.14 7.16 20.57
CA THR A 49 -3.18 6.64 21.47
C THR A 49 -2.79 5.27 22.00
N SER A 50 -2.76 5.12 23.33
CA SER A 50 -2.40 3.87 24.01
C SER A 50 -3.28 2.70 23.55
N GLY A 51 -2.64 1.60 23.15
CA GLY A 51 -3.30 0.37 22.73
C GLY A 51 -3.84 0.36 21.29
N ALA A 52 -3.81 1.49 20.58
CA ALA A 52 -4.22 1.53 19.18
C ALA A 52 -3.10 1.10 18.22
N HIS A 53 -3.49 0.56 17.06
CA HIS A 53 -2.58 0.19 16.00
C HIS A 53 -2.10 1.41 15.21
N ALA A 54 -0.93 1.33 14.60
CA ALA A 54 -0.42 2.29 13.63
C ALA A 54 0.01 1.57 12.34
N PRO A 55 0.07 2.27 11.20
CA PRO A 55 0.48 1.67 9.94
C PRO A 55 1.99 1.40 9.89
N ALA A 56 2.39 0.46 9.03
CA ALA A 56 3.77 0.24 8.64
C ALA A 56 3.95 0.47 7.14
N PHE A 57 5.14 0.90 6.72
CA PHE A 57 5.43 1.23 5.33
C PHE A 57 6.77 0.67 4.89
N ILE A 58 6.90 0.38 3.60
CA ILE A 58 8.13 -0.08 2.96
C ILE A 58 8.46 0.79 1.75
N ARG A 59 9.75 1.00 1.51
CA ARG A 59 10.26 1.56 0.24
C ARG A 59 11.61 0.97 -0.10
N SER A 60 12.00 1.08 -1.36
CA SER A 60 13.28 0.60 -1.85
C SER A 60 13.94 1.61 -2.78
N ARG A 61 15.26 1.45 -2.95
CA ARG A 61 16.06 2.20 -3.92
C ARG A 61 17.02 1.24 -4.61
N ARG A 62 17.06 1.32 -5.94
CA ARG A 62 17.93 0.51 -6.77
C ARG A 62 19.41 0.83 -6.52
N ASP A 63 20.27 -0.14 -6.74
CA ASP A 63 21.74 -0.07 -6.63
C ASP A 63 22.41 0.72 -7.79
N THR A 64 21.87 1.89 -8.14
CA THR A 64 22.52 2.85 -9.05
C THR A 64 22.57 4.24 -8.46
N THR A 65 23.58 5.02 -8.84
CA THR A 65 23.87 6.33 -8.26
C THR A 65 22.77 7.36 -8.50
N ASP A 66 22.03 7.21 -9.60
CA ASP A 66 20.91 8.06 -10.02
C ASP A 66 19.53 7.53 -9.59
N ALA A 67 19.46 6.38 -8.90
CA ALA A 67 18.20 5.80 -8.50
C ALA A 67 17.48 6.71 -7.49
N ASN A 68 16.20 6.95 -7.75
CA ASN A 68 15.29 7.53 -6.77
C ASN A 68 14.77 6.46 -5.81
N TRP A 69 14.37 6.89 -4.61
CA TRP A 69 13.51 6.09 -3.77
C TRP A 69 12.17 5.81 -4.45
N SER A 70 11.65 4.60 -4.29
CA SER A 70 10.23 4.35 -4.52
C SER A 70 9.41 5.22 -3.57
N PRO A 71 8.16 5.58 -3.94
CA PRO A 71 7.20 6.04 -2.96
C PRO A 71 7.07 5.03 -1.80
N TRP A 72 6.67 5.52 -0.64
CA TRP A 72 6.29 4.65 0.46
C TRP A 72 5.04 3.85 0.10
N ALA A 73 5.11 2.54 0.31
CA ALA A 73 3.96 1.64 0.18
C ALA A 73 3.54 1.15 1.56
N GLN A 74 2.24 1.21 1.86
CA GLN A 74 1.70 0.72 3.13
C GLN A 74 1.66 -0.81 3.13
N LEU A 75 2.07 -1.41 4.24
CA LEU A 75 1.83 -2.82 4.52
C LEU A 75 0.42 -2.98 5.10
N TYR A 76 -0.44 -3.70 4.40
CA TYR A 76 -1.82 -3.88 4.83
C TYR A 76 -1.93 -4.93 5.93
N THR A 77 -2.75 -4.60 6.93
CA THR A 77 -3.08 -5.47 8.06
C THR A 77 -4.59 -5.45 8.27
N SER A 78 -5.13 -6.34 9.10
CA SER A 78 -6.54 -6.28 9.49
C SER A 78 -6.93 -4.95 10.16
N ALA A 79 -5.99 -4.31 10.86
CA ALA A 79 -6.19 -3.00 11.48
C ALA A 79 -5.97 -1.82 10.50
N HIS A 80 -5.29 -2.06 9.38
CA HIS A 80 -4.98 -1.06 8.35
C HIS A 80 -5.19 -1.67 6.95
N PRO A 81 -6.45 -1.90 6.54
CA PRO A 81 -6.78 -2.47 5.24
C PRO A 81 -6.58 -1.46 4.09
N PRO A 82 -6.51 -1.91 2.84
CA PRO A 82 -6.56 -1.01 1.67
C PRO A 82 -7.89 -0.25 1.63
N ALA A 83 -7.88 0.95 1.03
CA ALA A 83 -9.07 1.79 0.87
C ALA A 83 -10.14 1.15 -0.02
N GLU A 84 -9.74 0.33 -1.00
CA GLU A 84 -10.64 -0.46 -1.83
C GLU A 84 -10.49 -1.95 -1.51
N PHE A 85 -11.50 -2.50 -0.85
CA PHE A 85 -11.66 -3.93 -0.69
C PHE A 85 -12.87 -4.35 -1.53
N TYR A 86 -12.64 -4.71 -2.79
CA TYR A 86 -13.60 -5.53 -3.50
C TYR A 86 -13.42 -6.95 -2.99
N PRO A 87 -14.36 -7.51 -2.20
CA PRO A 87 -14.21 -8.87 -1.73
C PRO A 87 -14.10 -9.79 -2.93
N VAL A 88 -13.23 -10.80 -2.83
CA VAL A 88 -13.14 -11.85 -3.85
C VAL A 88 -14.53 -12.45 -4.02
N GLY A 89 -15.08 -12.36 -5.24
CA GLY A 89 -16.43 -12.81 -5.57
C GLY A 89 -17.52 -11.73 -5.55
N ALA A 90 -17.21 -10.47 -5.22
CA ALA A 90 -18.13 -9.37 -5.48
C ALA A 90 -18.43 -9.27 -6.99
N PRO A 91 -19.70 -9.11 -7.40
CA PRO A 91 -20.02 -8.77 -8.78
C PRO A 91 -19.31 -7.45 -9.12
N ILE A 92 -18.50 -7.46 -10.19
CA ILE A 92 -17.95 -6.23 -10.74
C ILE A 92 -19.15 -5.46 -11.34
N PRO A 93 -19.47 -4.24 -10.86
CA PRO A 93 -20.56 -3.48 -11.43
C PRO A 93 -20.24 -3.21 -12.90
N TRP A 94 -21.07 -3.72 -13.80
CA TRP A 94 -20.95 -3.39 -15.21
C TRP A 94 -21.24 -1.88 -15.34
N PRO A 95 -20.36 -1.08 -15.96
CA PRO A 95 -20.44 0.38 -15.90
C PRO A 95 -21.61 0.98 -16.69
N SER A 96 -22.49 0.15 -17.23
CA SER A 96 -23.61 0.53 -18.08
C SER A 96 -24.72 -0.51 -17.95
N ASP A 97 -25.98 -0.14 -18.05
CA ASP A 97 -27.07 -1.11 -18.19
C ASP A 97 -27.15 -1.70 -19.62
N THR A 98 -26.32 -1.21 -20.54
CA THR A 98 -26.24 -1.68 -21.93
C THR A 98 -25.26 -2.84 -22.06
N VAL A 99 -25.79 -3.99 -22.45
CA VAL A 99 -25.00 -5.20 -22.71
C VAL A 99 -24.30 -5.09 -24.07
N PRO A 100 -22.99 -5.40 -24.19
CA PRO A 100 -22.30 -5.42 -25.48
C PRO A 100 -22.90 -6.43 -26.45
N SER A 101 -22.75 -6.15 -27.74
CA SER A 101 -23.12 -7.08 -28.80
C SER A 101 -22.46 -8.45 -28.57
N GLY A 102 -23.26 -9.52 -28.57
CA GLY A 102 -22.79 -10.90 -28.35
C GLY A 102 -22.96 -11.43 -26.92
N TYR A 103 -23.45 -10.62 -25.98
CA TYR A 103 -23.72 -11.05 -24.60
C TYR A 103 -25.23 -11.09 -24.34
N ALA A 104 -25.66 -12.05 -23.52
CA ALA A 104 -27.07 -12.19 -23.14
C ALA A 104 -27.35 -11.40 -21.85
N LEU A 105 -28.41 -10.57 -21.87
CA LEU A 105 -28.97 -9.96 -20.66
C LEU A 105 -29.99 -10.93 -20.04
N MET A 106 -29.69 -11.51 -18.88
CA MET A 106 -30.64 -12.37 -18.16
C MET A 106 -31.50 -11.55 -17.19
N GLN A 107 -32.49 -10.83 -17.70
CA GLN A 107 -33.60 -10.34 -16.88
C GLN A 107 -34.65 -11.46 -16.88
N GLY A 108 -34.87 -12.10 -15.73
CA GLY A 108 -35.79 -13.23 -15.62
C GLY A 108 -37.13 -12.98 -16.34
N GLN A 109 -37.70 -14.02 -16.95
CA GLN A 109 -38.99 -13.88 -17.64
C GLN A 109 -40.11 -13.54 -16.65
N THR A 110 -41.02 -12.67 -17.06
CA THR A 110 -42.27 -12.42 -16.33
C THR A 110 -43.07 -13.71 -16.30
N PHE A 111 -43.36 -14.20 -15.09
CA PHE A 111 -44.21 -15.38 -14.93
C PHE A 111 -45.67 -14.96 -15.06
N ASP A 112 -46.41 -15.69 -15.90
CA ASP A 112 -47.86 -15.55 -15.98
C ASP A 112 -48.49 -16.07 -14.68
N LYS A 113 -49.34 -15.25 -14.07
CA LYS A 113 -50.08 -15.58 -12.84
C LYS A 113 -51.52 -16.00 -13.12
N SER A 114 -51.94 -16.03 -14.39
CA SER A 114 -53.27 -16.48 -14.75
C SER A 114 -53.32 -18.01 -14.72
N ALA A 115 -53.99 -18.53 -13.70
CA ALA A 115 -54.37 -19.94 -13.54
C ALA A 115 -55.83 -20.12 -13.94
#